data_AF-A0A2V9J3K7-F1
#
_entry.id   AF-A0A2V9J3K7-F1
#
_cell.length_a   1.000
_cell.length_b   1.000
_cell.length_c   1.000
_cell.angle_alpha   90.00
_cell.angle_beta   90.00
_cell.angle_gamma   90.00
#
_symmetry.space_group_name_H-M   'P 1'
#
loop_
_entity.id
_entity.type
_entity.pdbx_description
1 polymer ?
#
loop_
_entity_poly.entity_id
_entity_poly.type
_entity_poly.pdbx_seq_one_letter_code
_entity_poly.pdbx_strand_id
1 'polypeptide(L)'
;LAALTSFCHLIVGFRNHQLVERVRALLQASYTCRQATYDLRRLKRKGLIVKVPHSHRYQLSSHGRKIAVLFTKAFGRVLAPGLTALDLRLPEDVAARSKLATAWRQLERAIDDFMEREMIAA
;
A
#
# COMPACT_ATOMS: atom_id res chain seq x y z
N LEU A 1 -0.11 0.70 -6.25
CA LEU A 1 -0.01 -0.64 -6.89
C LEU A 1 -1.38 -1.17 -7.31
N ALA A 2 -2.43 -1.02 -6.50
CA ALA A 2 -3.81 -1.40 -6.88
C ALA A 2 -4.30 -0.74 -8.20
N ALA A 3 -3.95 0.53 -8.46
CA ALA A 3 -4.25 1.15 -9.76
C ALA A 3 -3.62 0.38 -10.95
N LEU A 4 -2.44 -0.20 -10.75
CA LEU A 4 -1.73 -0.95 -11.79
C LEU A 4 -2.35 -2.33 -12.02
N THR A 5 -2.88 -3.00 -10.99
CA THR A 5 -3.49 -4.32 -11.16
C THR A 5 -4.70 -4.28 -12.10
N SER A 6 -5.47 -3.18 -12.06
CA SER A 6 -6.56 -2.96 -13.02
C SER A 6 -6.09 -2.91 -14.48
N PHE A 7 -4.83 -2.55 -14.70
CA PHE A 7 -4.22 -2.49 -16.03
C PHE A 7 -3.52 -3.79 -16.45
N CYS A 8 -3.46 -4.81 -15.59
CA CYS A 8 -2.89 -6.12 -15.95
C CYS A 8 -3.57 -6.76 -17.17
N HIS A 9 -4.84 -6.42 -17.41
CA HIS A 9 -5.66 -6.95 -18.50
C HIS A 9 -5.69 -6.05 -19.74
N LEU A 10 -5.06 -4.85 -19.70
CA LEU A 10 -5.01 -3.96 -20.84
C LEU A 10 -3.89 -4.37 -21.80
N ILE A 11 -4.28 -4.93 -22.95
CA ILE A 11 -3.36 -5.31 -24.03
C ILE A 11 -2.53 -4.11 -24.51
N VAL A 12 -3.15 -2.92 -24.61
CA VAL A 12 -2.49 -1.70 -25.08
C VAL A 12 -1.75 -0.93 -23.97
N GLY A 13 -1.87 -1.34 -22.71
CA GLY A 13 -1.35 -0.58 -21.57
C GLY A 13 -2.10 0.73 -21.29
N PHE A 14 -1.50 1.61 -20.50
CA PHE A 14 -2.14 2.79 -19.94
C PHE A 14 -1.29 4.06 -20.12
N ARG A 15 -1.95 5.22 -20.14
CA ARG A 15 -1.34 6.55 -20.21
C ARG A 15 -1.30 7.21 -18.82
N ASN A 16 -0.50 8.27 -18.70
CA ASN A 16 -0.37 9.03 -17.45
C ASN A 16 -1.73 9.49 -16.89
N HIS A 17 -2.59 10.12 -17.70
CA HIS A 17 -3.91 10.58 -17.22
C HIS A 17 -4.80 9.44 -16.71
N GLN A 18 -4.73 8.26 -17.32
CA GLN A 18 -5.50 7.09 -16.87
C GLN A 18 -4.99 6.56 -15.53
N LEU A 19 -3.68 6.64 -15.29
CA LEU A 19 -3.11 6.36 -13.97
C LEU A 19 -3.59 7.40 -12.95
N VAL A 20 -3.58 8.68 -13.31
CA VAL A 20 -4.03 9.76 -12.42
C VAL A 20 -5.48 9.57 -12.01
N GLU A 21 -6.36 9.32 -12.97
CA GLU A 21 -7.78 9.06 -12.75
C GLU A 21 -8.00 7.89 -11.78
N ARG A 22 -7.35 6.74 -12.04
CA ARG A 22 -7.48 5.57 -11.16
C ARG A 22 -6.91 5.81 -9.76
N VAL A 23 -5.77 6.48 -9.65
CA VAL A 23 -5.16 6.75 -8.34
C VAL A 23 -6.01 7.71 -7.53
N ARG A 24 -6.58 8.76 -8.16
CA ARG A 24 -7.53 9.67 -7.50
C ARG A 24 -8.76 8.93 -7.00
N ALA A 25 -9.35 8.07 -7.83
CA ALA A 25 -10.52 7.29 -7.44
C ALA A 25 -10.24 6.37 -6.25
N LEU A 26 -9.04 5.75 -6.19
CA LEU A 26 -8.67 4.85 -5.11
C LEU A 26 -8.26 5.56 -3.81
N LEU A 27 -7.53 6.68 -3.91
CA LEU A 27 -7.01 7.40 -2.75
C LEU A 27 -7.96 8.48 -2.22
N GLN A 28 -8.97 8.87 -3.01
CA GLN A 28 -9.85 10.02 -2.73
C GLN A 28 -9.06 11.29 -2.38
N ALA A 29 -7.89 11.46 -3.01
CA ALA A 29 -6.94 12.51 -2.69
C ALA A 29 -6.38 13.17 -3.95
N SER A 30 -5.83 14.38 -3.78
CA SER A 30 -5.14 15.11 -4.83
C SER A 30 -3.94 14.33 -5.35
N TYR A 31 -4.00 13.94 -6.61
CA TYR A 31 -2.90 13.29 -7.32
C TYR A 31 -2.77 13.89 -8.71
N THR A 32 -1.58 14.38 -9.09
CA THR A 32 -1.38 15.20 -10.29
C THR A 32 -0.63 14.47 -11.39
N CYS A 33 -0.73 14.95 -12.62
CA CYS A 33 0.05 14.42 -13.75
C CYS A 33 1.57 14.50 -13.51
N ARG A 34 2.05 15.54 -12.81
CA ARG A 34 3.46 15.70 -12.44
C ARG A 34 3.92 14.61 -11.47
N GLN A 35 3.12 14.33 -10.44
CA GLN A 35 3.37 13.22 -9.52
C GLN A 35 3.34 11.88 -10.26
N ALA A 36 2.34 11.65 -11.12
CA ALA A 36 2.27 10.44 -11.94
C ALA A 36 3.49 10.28 -12.87
N THR A 37 4.00 11.35 -13.47
CA THR A 37 5.22 11.28 -14.28
C THR A 37 6.44 10.85 -13.44
N TYR A 38 6.56 11.40 -12.23
CA TYR A 38 7.61 10.98 -11.30
C TYR A 38 7.49 9.50 -10.92
N ASP A 39 6.28 9.06 -10.58
CA ASP A 39 6.00 7.67 -10.20
C ASP A 39 6.25 6.72 -11.36
N LEU A 40 5.78 7.04 -12.58
CA LEU A 40 6.04 6.24 -13.78
C LEU A 40 7.54 6.10 -14.04
N ARG A 41 8.32 7.18 -13.88
CA ARG A 41 9.78 7.12 -14.00
C ARG A 41 10.40 6.21 -12.93
N ARG A 42 9.91 6.25 -11.70
CA ARG A 42 10.38 5.39 -10.60
C ARG A 42 9.99 3.93 -10.82
N LEU A 43 8.76 3.66 -11.24
CA LEU A 43 8.24 2.33 -11.56
C LEU A 43 9.01 1.70 -12.73
N LYS A 44 9.34 2.50 -13.77
CA LYS A 44 10.18 2.06 -14.88
C LYS A 44 11.60 1.71 -14.42
N ARG A 45 12.23 2.57 -13.61
CA ARG A 45 13.57 2.30 -13.03
C ARG A 45 13.62 1.03 -12.19
N LYS A 46 12.53 0.71 -11.49
CA LYS A 46 12.37 -0.53 -10.72
C LYS A 46 11.97 -1.75 -11.57
N GLY A 47 11.88 -1.60 -12.90
CA GLY A 47 11.48 -2.68 -13.81
C GLY A 47 10.03 -3.15 -13.66
N LEU A 48 9.17 -2.41 -12.96
CA LEU A 48 7.76 -2.79 -12.75
C LEU A 48 6.89 -2.48 -13.97
N ILE A 49 7.26 -1.47 -14.74
CA ILE A 49 6.59 -1.11 -15.99
C ILE A 49 7.60 -0.91 -17.10
N VAL A 50 7.16 -1.08 -18.33
CA VAL A 50 7.89 -0.76 -19.55
C VAL A 50 7.14 0.31 -20.34
N LYS A 51 7.86 1.18 -21.03
CA LYS A 51 7.28 2.14 -21.97
C LYS A 51 7.10 1.44 -23.31
N VAL A 52 5.91 1.51 -23.89
CA VAL A 52 5.65 0.96 -25.23
C VAL A 52 6.35 1.83 -26.28
N PRO A 53 7.15 1.26 -27.20
CA PRO A 53 7.84 2.02 -28.24
C PRO A 53 6.92 2.96 -29.01
N HIS A 54 7.44 4.11 -29.42
CA HIS A 54 6.74 5.12 -30.22
C HIS A 54 5.41 5.61 -29.63
N SER A 55 5.21 5.50 -28.32
CA SER A 55 3.96 5.95 -27.67
C SER A 55 4.19 6.55 -26.28
N HIS A 56 3.15 7.18 -25.74
CA HIS A 56 3.08 7.61 -24.34
C HIS A 56 2.44 6.55 -23.42
N ARG A 57 2.41 5.28 -23.85
CA ARG A 57 1.80 4.18 -23.12
C ARG A 57 2.82 3.40 -22.31
N TYR A 58 2.34 2.89 -21.18
CA TYR A 58 3.10 2.06 -20.27
C TYR A 58 2.35 0.74 -20.07
N GLN A 59 3.11 -0.34 -19.89
CA GLN A 59 2.58 -1.66 -19.60
C GLN A 59 3.31 -2.24 -18.39
N LEU A 60 2.63 -3.11 -17.63
CA LEU A 60 3.29 -3.87 -16.58
C LEU A 60 4.23 -4.90 -17.20
N SER A 61 5.45 -4.97 -16.70
CA SER A 61 6.36 -6.08 -17.01
C SER A 61 5.83 -7.38 -16.38
N SER A 62 6.39 -8.53 -16.77
CA SER A 62 6.06 -9.82 -16.15
C SER A 62 6.30 -9.80 -14.63
N HIS A 63 7.41 -9.24 -14.19
CA HIS A 63 7.74 -9.03 -12.78
C HIS A 63 6.79 -8.03 -12.12
N GLY A 64 6.52 -6.90 -12.78
CA GLY A 64 5.61 -5.87 -12.30
C GLY A 64 4.20 -6.36 -12.05
N ARG A 65 3.67 -7.26 -12.90
CA ARG A 65 2.36 -7.90 -12.67
C ARG A 65 2.32 -8.69 -11.37
N LYS A 66 3.34 -9.53 -11.13
CA LYS A 66 3.45 -10.34 -9.91
C LYS A 66 3.49 -9.44 -8.67
N ILE A 67 4.33 -8.41 -8.69
CA ILE A 67 4.47 -7.45 -7.57
C ILE A 67 3.18 -6.66 -7.35
N ALA A 68 2.58 -6.10 -8.41
CA ALA A 68 1.36 -5.32 -8.28
C ALA A 68 0.22 -6.18 -7.68
N VAL A 69 0.05 -7.41 -8.14
CA VAL A 69 -0.97 -8.33 -7.62
C VAL A 69 -0.66 -8.75 -6.18
N LEU A 70 0.59 -9.11 -5.87
CA LEU A 70 1.01 -9.51 -4.53
C LEU A 70 0.70 -8.41 -3.52
N PHE A 71 1.20 -7.19 -3.73
CA PHE A 71 0.99 -6.09 -2.79
C PHE A 71 -0.48 -5.71 -2.66
N THR A 72 -1.25 -5.74 -3.76
CA THR A 72 -2.68 -5.45 -3.71
C THR A 72 -3.44 -6.51 -2.91
N LYS A 73 -3.12 -7.80 -3.10
CA LYS A 73 -3.73 -8.89 -2.35
C LYS A 73 -3.28 -8.92 -0.89
N ALA A 74 -2.01 -8.67 -0.62
CA ALA A 74 -1.45 -8.59 0.73
C ALA A 74 -2.09 -7.44 1.51
N PHE A 75 -2.29 -6.29 0.87
CA PHE A 75 -3.03 -5.19 1.48
C PHE A 75 -4.45 -5.63 1.87
N GLY A 76 -5.22 -6.19 0.94
CA GLY A 76 -6.62 -6.56 1.22
C GLY A 76 -6.81 -7.77 2.14
N ARG A 77 -5.89 -8.73 2.17
CA ARG A 77 -6.03 -9.98 2.96
C ARG A 77 -5.27 -10.01 4.27
N VAL A 78 -4.22 -9.21 4.40
CA VAL A 78 -3.33 -9.25 5.56
C VAL A 78 -3.27 -7.89 6.23
N LEU A 79 -2.88 -6.85 5.49
CA LEU A 79 -2.63 -5.55 6.12
C LEU A 79 -3.92 -4.88 6.59
N ALA A 80 -4.93 -4.74 5.73
CA ALA A 80 -6.19 -4.12 6.12
C ALA A 80 -6.86 -4.85 7.29
N PRO A 81 -7.15 -6.17 7.22
CA PRO A 81 -7.78 -6.87 8.34
C PRO A 81 -6.86 -6.96 9.57
N GLY A 82 -5.55 -7.12 9.38
CA GLY A 82 -4.58 -7.14 10.47
C GLY A 82 -4.55 -5.82 11.23
N LEU A 83 -4.43 -4.69 10.52
CA LEU A 83 -4.47 -3.35 11.13
C LEU A 83 -5.82 -3.06 11.78
N THR A 84 -6.93 -3.48 11.17
CA THR A 84 -8.26 -3.39 11.82
C THR A 84 -8.30 -4.19 13.12
N ALA A 85 -7.75 -5.41 13.14
CA ALA A 85 -7.68 -6.22 14.36
C ALA A 85 -6.78 -5.59 15.44
N LEU A 86 -5.81 -4.77 15.04
CA LEU A 86 -4.91 -4.04 15.92
C LEU A 86 -5.43 -2.66 16.34
N ASP A 87 -6.61 -2.25 15.90
CA ASP A 87 -7.16 -0.93 16.21
C ASP A 87 -7.37 -0.78 17.73
N LEU A 88 -6.65 0.17 18.31
CA LEU A 88 -6.68 0.50 19.74
C LEU A 88 -8.03 1.02 20.20
N ARG A 89 -8.85 1.52 19.27
CA ARG A 89 -10.22 1.98 19.55
C ARG A 89 -11.20 0.83 19.70
N LEU A 90 -10.81 -0.42 19.42
CA LEU A 90 -11.67 -1.58 19.62
C LEU A 90 -11.96 -1.78 21.11
N PRO A 91 -13.23 -2.03 21.48
CA PRO A 91 -13.60 -2.44 22.84
C PRO A 91 -12.76 -3.63 23.31
N GLU A 92 -12.42 -3.66 24.59
CA GLU A 92 -11.52 -4.69 25.15
C GLU A 92 -12.04 -6.11 24.97
N ASP A 93 -13.36 -6.31 25.07
CA ASP A 93 -14.02 -7.60 24.88
C ASP A 93 -13.93 -8.11 23.43
N VAL A 94 -13.84 -7.20 22.46
CA VAL A 94 -13.65 -7.52 21.03
C VAL A 94 -12.18 -7.81 20.74
N ALA A 95 -11.28 -6.99 21.29
CA ALA A 95 -9.84 -7.19 21.11
C ALA A 95 -9.34 -8.47 21.80
N ALA A 96 -9.88 -8.84 22.96
CA ALA A 96 -9.53 -10.06 23.67
C ALA A 96 -9.84 -11.34 22.87
N ARG A 97 -10.72 -11.28 21.87
CA ARG A 97 -11.03 -12.41 20.97
C ARG A 97 -9.94 -12.66 19.93
N SER A 98 -9.03 -11.70 19.75
CA SER A 98 -7.92 -11.78 18.80
C SER A 98 -6.59 -11.91 19.54
N LYS A 99 -5.96 -13.10 19.44
CA LYS A 99 -4.61 -13.33 19.99
C LYS A 99 -3.59 -12.30 19.48
N LEU A 100 -3.73 -11.86 18.24
CA LEU A 100 -2.87 -10.84 17.63
C LEU A 100 -3.05 -9.47 18.30
N ALA A 101 -4.29 -9.06 18.57
CA ALA A 101 -4.59 -7.80 19.23
C ALA A 101 -4.10 -7.78 20.68
N THR A 102 -4.30 -8.89 21.40
CA THR A 102 -3.79 -9.04 22.77
C THR A 102 -2.28 -8.93 22.83
N ALA A 103 -1.55 -9.65 21.96
CA ALA A 103 -0.10 -9.60 21.92
C ALA A 103 0.43 -8.20 21.57
N TRP A 104 -0.24 -7.49 20.64
CA TRP A 104 0.14 -6.14 20.27
C TRP A 104 -0.03 -5.14 21.42
N ARG A 105 -1.15 -5.17 22.14
CA ARG A 105 -1.36 -4.30 23.31
C ARG A 105 -0.37 -4.59 24.44
N GLN A 106 0.01 -5.85 24.61
CA GLN A 106 1.06 -6.22 25.58
C GLN A 106 2.41 -5.62 25.20
N LEU A 107 2.78 -5.65 23.91
CA LEU A 107 3.99 -5.02 23.41
C LEU A 107 3.97 -3.51 23.63
N GLU A 108 2.86 -2.84 23.29
CA GLU A 108 2.71 -1.39 23.45
C GLU A 108 2.88 -0.96 24.91
N ARG A 109 2.17 -1.62 25.85
CA ARG A 109 2.34 -1.38 27.28
C ARG A 109 3.77 -1.58 27.76
N ALA A 110 4.45 -2.63 27.27
CA ALA A 110 5.84 -2.89 27.66
C ALA A 110 6.81 -1.80 27.13
N ILE A 111 6.53 -1.23 25.97
CA ILE A 111 7.30 -0.10 25.41
C ILE A 111 7.02 1.17 26.22
N ASP A 112 5.76 1.46 26.54
CA ASP A 112 5.37 2.62 27.35
C ASP A 112 6.01 2.56 28.75
N ASP A 113 5.91 1.41 29.43
CA ASP A 113 6.56 1.17 30.73
C ASP A 113 8.07 1.38 30.67
N PHE A 114 8.72 0.93 29.58
CA PHE A 114 10.17 1.12 29.39
C PHE A 114 10.52 2.61 29.21
N MET A 115 9.75 3.34 28.40
CA MET A 115 9.97 4.77 28.19
C MET A 115 9.74 5.56 29.47
N GLU A 116 8.67 5.29 30.22
CA GLU A 116 8.37 6.01 31.46
C GLU A 116 9.44 5.78 32.54
N ARG A 117 9.99 4.55 32.63
CA ARG A 117 10.99 4.22 33.65
C ARG A 117 12.39 4.75 33.33
N GLU A 118 12.81 4.69 32.07
CA GLU A 118 14.19 4.98 31.69
C GLU A 118 14.38 6.42 31.16
N MET A 119 13.35 7.07 30.59
CA MET A 119 13.47 8.44 30.06
C MET A 119 13.04 9.54 31.04
N ILE A 120 12.28 9.25 32.10
CA ILE A 120 11.95 10.24 33.15
C ILE A 120 13.06 10.28 34.23
N ALA A 121 13.93 9.27 34.29
CA ALA A 121 15.04 9.18 35.25
C ALA A 121 16.39 9.74 34.73
N ALA A 122 16.43 10.29 33.51
CA ALA A 122 17.62 10.90 32.88
C ALA A 122 17.42 12.39 32.63
#